data_AF-A0A2U3QI09-F1
#
_entry.id   AF-A0A2U3QI09-F1
#
_cell.length_a   1.000
_cell.length_b   1.000
_cell.length_c   1.000
_cell.angle_alpha   90.00
_cell.angle_beta   90.00
_cell.angle_gamma   90.00
#
_symmetry.space_group_name_H-M   'P 1'
#
loop_
_entity.id
_entity.type
_entity.pdbx_description
1 polymer ?
#
loop_
_entity_poly.entity_id
_entity_poly.type
_entity_poly.pdbx_seq_one_letter_code
_entity_poly.pdbx_strand_id
1 'polypeptide(L)'
;MSIGTPILKNIPCSFALLLLSALFTVIPGCKGKEGYKNEITSRGIPYSTDSFLNEAGAGNKERIELFIKAGMDVNAKDNDGNTALMRASAGDNFEMVRLLIKKGADLNARDNAGYTALIFASSKGDLELVTLLIKTGADVNASNNDGETPLMLASLKGDIAMAQLLIKKGADVNIKSNKGNTALKYSFLDTRLWELLRKAGAKE
;
A
#
# COMPACT_ATOMS: atom_id res chain seq x y z
N MET A 1 3.48 56.74 2.63
CA MET A 1 4.69 56.87 1.79
C MET A 1 4.95 55.55 1.12
N SER A 2 4.79 55.50 -0.19
CA SER A 2 5.16 54.36 -1.02
C SER A 2 6.65 54.47 -1.31
N ILE A 3 7.44 53.45 -0.97
CA ILE A 3 8.76 53.24 -1.56
C ILE A 3 8.77 51.84 -2.14
N GLY A 4 8.76 51.79 -3.48
CA GLY A 4 8.95 50.56 -4.22
C GLY A 4 10.40 50.11 -4.16
N THR A 5 10.62 48.81 -4.25
CA THR A 5 11.91 48.24 -4.62
C THR A 5 11.77 47.54 -5.97
N PRO A 6 12.42 48.05 -7.03
CA PRO A 6 12.52 47.37 -8.31
C PRO A 6 13.77 46.48 -8.34
N ILE A 7 13.80 45.57 -9.32
CA ILE A 7 14.96 44.81 -9.84
C ILE A 7 15.31 43.49 -9.11
N LEU A 8 14.53 42.44 -9.40
CA LEU A 8 14.96 41.03 -9.38
C LEU A 8 14.38 40.26 -10.59
N LYS A 9 14.33 40.90 -11.76
CA LYS A 9 14.05 40.22 -13.03
C LYS A 9 15.35 40.28 -13.85
N ASN A 10 15.94 39.12 -14.13
CA ASN A 10 17.19 38.89 -14.89
C ASN A 10 18.49 38.80 -14.08
N ILE A 11 18.61 37.79 -13.22
CA ILE A 11 19.92 37.23 -12.87
C ILE A 11 20.01 35.82 -13.47
N PRO A 12 20.97 35.53 -14.37
CA PRO A 12 21.15 34.20 -14.93
C PRO A 12 21.58 33.19 -13.84
N CYS A 13 21.04 31.98 -13.91
CA CYS A 13 21.05 30.95 -12.86
C CYS A 13 22.44 30.51 -12.36
N SER A 14 23.52 30.91 -13.04
CA SER A 14 24.89 30.44 -12.77
C SER A 14 25.69 31.27 -11.74
N PHE A 15 25.13 32.30 -11.11
CA PHE A 15 25.84 33.14 -10.12
C PHE A 15 25.20 33.20 -8.72
N ALA A 16 24.16 32.40 -8.43
CA ALA A 16 23.43 32.47 -7.16
C ALA A 16 24.08 31.73 -5.97
N LEU A 17 25.34 31.30 -6.06
CA LEU A 17 25.92 30.38 -5.05
C LEU A 17 26.82 30.99 -3.98
N LEU A 18 27.11 32.29 -3.95
CA LEU A 18 28.24 32.78 -3.13
C LEU A 18 28.03 34.07 -2.31
N LEU A 19 26.80 34.49 -2.02
CA LEU A 19 26.58 35.60 -1.07
C LEU A 19 25.46 35.32 -0.06
N LEU A 20 25.89 35.26 1.21
CA LEU A 20 25.15 35.36 2.47
C LEU A 20 24.53 34.09 3.07
N SER A 21 25.37 33.43 3.86
CA SER A 21 25.12 32.61 5.04
C SER A 21 24.34 33.32 6.18
N ALA A 22 23.38 34.20 5.90
CA ALA A 22 22.61 34.93 6.92
C ALA A 22 21.16 35.26 6.54
N LEU A 23 20.56 34.50 5.62
CA LEU A 23 19.12 34.56 5.34
C LEU A 23 18.55 33.14 5.37
N PHE A 24 18.55 32.53 6.56
CA PHE A 24 17.42 31.67 6.93
C PHE A 24 16.19 32.59 7.04
N THR A 25 15.70 33.09 5.90
CA THR A 25 14.29 33.42 5.80
C THR A 25 13.58 32.08 5.89
N VAL A 26 13.30 31.68 7.13
CA VAL A 26 12.14 30.86 7.45
C VAL A 26 11.00 31.51 6.70
N ILE A 27 10.57 30.93 5.58
CA ILE A 27 9.31 31.28 4.96
C ILE A 27 8.27 31.01 6.06
N PRO A 28 7.56 32.03 6.58
CA PRO A 28 6.57 31.80 7.62
C PRO A 28 5.54 30.80 7.09
N GLY A 29 5.49 29.60 7.68
CA GLY A 29 4.57 28.53 7.28
C GLY A 29 5.20 27.29 6.64
N CYS A 30 6.47 27.31 6.22
CA CYS A 30 7.12 26.11 5.67
C CYS A 30 7.89 25.35 6.77
N LYS A 31 7.27 24.34 7.38
CA LYS A 31 7.96 23.42 8.28
C LYS A 31 8.92 22.52 7.48
N GLY A 32 10.16 22.39 7.94
CA GLY A 32 11.08 21.34 7.46
C GLY A 32 10.72 19.96 8.04
N LYS A 33 11.42 18.90 7.61
CA LYS A 33 11.20 17.51 8.09
C LYS A 33 11.18 17.40 9.62
N GLU A 34 12.18 17.96 10.30
CA GLU A 34 12.26 18.00 11.77
C GLU A 34 11.09 18.78 12.40
N GLY A 35 10.60 19.83 11.73
CA GLY A 35 9.42 20.57 12.18
C GLY A 35 8.15 19.72 12.18
N TYR A 36 7.96 18.87 11.18
CA TYR A 36 6.85 17.92 11.13
C TYR A 36 7.01 16.77 12.16
N LYS A 37 8.23 16.26 12.35
CA LYS A 37 8.53 15.26 13.38
C LYS A 37 8.22 15.76 14.80
N ASN A 38 8.60 17.00 15.09
CA ASN A 38 8.29 17.65 16.36
C ASN A 38 6.79 17.86 16.54
N GLU A 39 6.07 18.24 15.48
CA GLU A 39 4.61 18.35 15.51
C GLU A 39 3.94 17.00 15.82
N ILE A 40 4.36 15.91 15.16
CA ILE A 40 3.83 14.56 15.41
C ILE A 40 4.04 14.19 16.89
N THR A 41 5.26 14.37 17.40
CA THR A 41 5.60 14.07 18.80
C THR A 41 4.80 14.94 19.78
N SER A 42 4.58 16.22 19.47
CA SER A 42 3.79 17.14 20.31
C SER A 42 2.31 16.77 20.42
N ARG A 43 1.79 16.02 19.44
CA ARG A 43 0.43 15.46 19.44
C ARG A 43 0.34 14.13 20.22
N GLY A 44 1.42 13.73 20.90
CA GLY A 44 1.51 12.49 21.68
C GLY A 44 1.71 11.23 20.84
N ILE A 45 2.10 11.39 19.58
CA ILE A 45 2.28 10.27 18.64
C ILE A 45 3.78 9.99 18.53
N PRO A 46 4.27 8.77 18.83
CA PRO A 46 5.66 8.42 18.61
C PRO A 46 6.04 8.52 17.13
N TYR A 47 7.15 9.17 16.81
CA TYR A 47 7.69 9.13 15.46
C TYR A 47 8.43 7.81 15.20
N SER A 48 7.68 6.77 14.82
CA SER A 48 8.21 5.44 14.51
C SER A 48 7.46 4.79 13.34
N THR A 49 8.07 3.78 12.71
CA THR A 49 7.42 2.98 11.66
C THR A 49 6.14 2.32 12.19
N ASP A 50 6.18 1.77 13.40
CA ASP A 50 5.00 1.14 14.01
C ASP A 50 3.84 2.13 14.16
N SER A 51 4.12 3.36 14.60
CA SER A 51 3.09 4.38 14.70
C SER A 51 2.54 4.76 13.34
N PHE A 52 3.41 4.90 12.32
CA PHE A 52 2.99 5.19 10.95
C PHE A 52 2.06 4.10 10.39
N LEU A 53 2.42 2.84 10.58
CA LEU A 53 1.64 1.68 10.13
C LEU A 53 0.32 1.55 10.90
N ASN A 54 0.31 1.83 12.19
CA ASN A 54 -0.91 1.84 13.01
C ASN A 54 -1.88 2.93 12.55
N GLU A 55 -1.40 4.14 12.25
CA GLU A 55 -2.24 5.22 11.70
C GLU A 55 -2.79 4.88 10.30
N ALA A 56 -2.04 4.12 9.51
CA ALA A 56 -2.48 3.64 8.21
C ALA A 56 -3.63 2.63 8.36
N GLY A 57 -3.48 1.66 9.27
CA GLY A 57 -4.55 0.71 9.58
C GLY A 57 -5.79 1.37 10.18
N ALA A 58 -5.61 2.39 11.03
CA ALA A 58 -6.70 3.18 11.61
C ALA A 58 -7.36 4.14 10.61
N GLY A 59 -6.74 4.39 9.46
CA GLY A 59 -7.30 5.27 8.42
C GLY A 59 -7.13 6.77 8.69
N ASN A 60 -6.19 7.18 9.55
CA ASN A 60 -5.97 8.58 9.88
C ASN A 60 -5.12 9.30 8.81
N LYS A 61 -5.80 9.80 7.76
CA LYS A 61 -5.16 10.46 6.62
C LYS A 61 -4.28 11.65 7.01
N GLU A 62 -4.74 12.47 7.94
CA GLU A 62 -4.00 13.66 8.37
C GLU A 62 -2.65 13.27 8.97
N ARG A 63 -2.64 12.26 9.86
CA ARG A 63 -1.41 11.77 10.48
C ARG A 63 -0.49 11.14 9.45
N ILE A 64 -1.00 10.32 8.52
CA ILE A 64 -0.20 9.73 7.44
C ILE A 64 0.47 10.80 6.57
N GLU A 65 -0.25 11.87 6.23
CA GLU A 65 0.36 12.97 5.47
C GLU A 65 1.44 13.71 6.27
N LEU A 66 1.25 13.89 7.59
CA LEU A 66 2.27 14.49 8.45
C LEU A 66 3.54 13.61 8.50
N PHE A 67 3.38 12.30 8.68
CA PHE A 67 4.51 11.36 8.68
C PHE A 67 5.30 11.42 7.36
N ILE A 68 4.60 11.41 6.22
CA ILE A 68 5.26 11.51 4.90
C ILE A 68 5.96 12.87 4.73
N LYS A 69 5.35 13.98 5.19
CA LYS A 69 5.98 15.31 5.18
C LYS A 69 7.21 15.40 6.09
N ALA A 70 7.22 14.66 7.20
CA ALA A 70 8.39 14.49 8.07
C ALA A 70 9.50 13.63 7.44
N GLY A 71 9.24 13.03 6.27
CA GLY A 71 10.22 12.25 5.52
C GLY A 71 10.19 10.75 5.80
N MET A 72 9.11 10.23 6.41
CA MET A 72 8.88 8.80 6.50
C MET A 72 8.76 8.20 5.10
N ASP A 73 9.44 7.07 4.87
CA ASP A 73 9.26 6.28 3.65
C ASP A 73 7.87 5.62 3.68
N VAL A 74 7.08 5.81 2.62
CA VAL A 74 5.76 5.19 2.47
C VAL A 74 5.83 3.65 2.45
N ASN A 75 6.99 3.11 2.07
CA ASN A 75 7.29 1.69 1.98
C ASN A 75 8.06 1.16 3.20
N ALA A 76 8.18 1.97 4.27
CA ALA A 76 8.77 1.52 5.52
C ALA A 76 8.07 0.26 6.03
N LYS A 77 8.88 -0.65 6.58
CA LYS A 77 8.42 -1.94 7.11
C LYS A 77 8.57 -2.00 8.63
N ASP A 78 7.59 -2.57 9.31
CA ASP A 78 7.74 -2.99 10.70
C ASP A 78 8.59 -4.26 10.82
N ASN A 79 8.75 -4.76 12.05
CA ASN A 79 9.53 -5.95 12.35
C ASN A 79 8.96 -7.23 11.71
N ASP A 80 7.65 -7.24 11.39
CA ASP A 80 6.97 -8.34 10.70
C ASP A 80 7.04 -8.19 9.18
N GLY A 81 7.66 -7.12 8.68
CA GLY A 81 7.79 -6.83 7.26
C GLY A 81 6.55 -6.16 6.66
N ASN A 82 5.53 -5.83 7.46
CA ASN A 82 4.32 -5.20 6.96
C ASN A 82 4.61 -3.79 6.49
N THR A 83 3.88 -3.32 5.47
CA THR A 83 3.88 -1.92 5.04
C THR A 83 2.61 -1.20 5.50
N ALA A 84 2.60 0.13 5.42
CA ALA A 84 1.40 0.92 5.64
C ALA A 84 0.23 0.47 4.74
N LEU A 85 0.54 0.10 3.48
CA LEU A 85 -0.48 -0.39 2.53
C LEU A 85 -1.10 -1.70 3.01
N MET A 86 -0.32 -2.65 3.51
CA MET A 86 -0.84 -3.92 4.06
C MET A 86 -1.76 -3.68 5.26
N ARG A 87 -1.35 -2.82 6.21
CA ARG A 87 -2.17 -2.46 7.38
C ARG A 87 -3.47 -1.79 6.96
N ALA A 88 -3.41 -0.86 6.00
CA ALA A 88 -4.60 -0.20 5.45
C ALA A 88 -5.52 -1.20 4.71
N SER A 89 -4.96 -2.18 4.00
CA SER A 89 -5.72 -3.22 3.31
C SER A 89 -6.35 -4.28 4.24
N ALA A 90 -5.82 -4.44 5.45
CA ALA A 90 -6.46 -5.23 6.50
C ALA A 90 -7.61 -4.45 7.19
N GLY A 91 -7.53 -3.12 7.22
CA GLY A 91 -8.58 -2.23 7.71
C GLY A 91 -9.77 -2.06 6.76
N ASP A 92 -10.76 -1.26 7.14
CA ASP A 92 -11.98 -0.97 6.34
C ASP A 92 -11.90 0.38 5.58
N ASN A 93 -10.70 0.93 5.39
CA ASN A 93 -10.53 2.29 4.88
C ASN A 93 -9.92 2.34 3.47
N PHE A 94 -10.76 2.18 2.45
CA PHE A 94 -10.42 2.31 1.03
C PHE A 94 -9.73 3.62 0.67
N GLU A 95 -10.15 4.67 1.36
CA GLU A 95 -9.70 6.03 1.15
C GLU A 95 -8.24 6.21 1.62
N MET A 96 -7.81 5.46 2.63
CA MET A 96 -6.41 5.36 3.03
C MET A 96 -5.58 4.57 2.00
N VAL A 97 -6.10 3.44 1.51
CA VAL A 97 -5.43 2.67 0.45
C VAL A 97 -5.18 3.54 -0.78
N ARG A 98 -6.19 4.29 -1.24
CA ARG A 98 -6.05 5.23 -2.36
C ARG A 98 -4.98 6.30 -2.09
N LEU A 99 -4.93 6.83 -0.87
CA LEU A 99 -3.90 7.80 -0.48
C LEU A 99 -2.50 7.19 -0.58
N LEU A 100 -2.28 6.00 0.00
CA LEU A 100 -0.96 5.35 0.02
C LEU A 100 -0.49 4.99 -1.40
N ILE A 101 -1.39 4.49 -2.26
CA ILE A 101 -1.09 4.25 -3.68
C ILE A 101 -0.65 5.55 -4.37
N LYS A 102 -1.39 6.65 -4.17
CA LYS A 102 -1.05 7.97 -4.72
C LYS A 102 0.31 8.48 -4.20
N LYS A 103 0.72 8.06 -3.00
CA LYS A 103 2.01 8.40 -2.39
C LYS A 103 3.15 7.48 -2.80
N GLY A 104 2.91 6.51 -3.68
CA GLY A 104 3.95 5.61 -4.22
C GLY A 104 4.17 4.35 -3.38
N ALA A 105 3.15 3.88 -2.67
CA ALA A 105 3.22 2.59 -2.01
C ALA A 105 3.46 1.45 -3.02
N ASP A 106 4.40 0.56 -2.72
CA ASP A 106 4.66 -0.65 -3.47
C ASP A 106 3.53 -1.67 -3.23
N LEU A 107 2.72 -1.87 -4.26
CA LEU A 107 1.58 -2.79 -4.26
C LEU A 107 1.98 -4.26 -4.08
N ASN A 108 3.22 -4.60 -4.45
CA ASN A 108 3.73 -5.96 -4.47
C ASN A 108 4.78 -6.21 -3.38
N ALA A 109 4.93 -5.26 -2.46
CA ALA A 109 5.70 -5.47 -1.24
C ALA A 109 5.19 -6.72 -0.52
N ARG A 110 6.13 -7.46 0.07
CA ARG A 110 5.87 -8.70 0.81
C ARG A 110 6.27 -8.52 2.27
N ASP A 111 5.43 -9.00 3.18
CA ASP A 111 5.81 -9.15 4.58
C ASP A 111 6.75 -10.36 4.78
N ASN A 112 7.14 -10.63 6.03
CA ASN A 112 8.05 -11.74 6.34
C ASN A 112 7.46 -13.12 6.01
N ALA A 113 6.14 -13.24 5.92
CA ALA A 113 5.41 -14.45 5.51
C ALA A 113 5.10 -14.48 4.00
N GLY A 114 5.52 -13.46 3.26
CA GLY A 114 5.30 -13.35 1.81
C GLY A 114 3.95 -12.77 1.43
N TYR A 115 3.12 -12.35 2.38
CA TYR A 115 1.81 -11.77 2.12
C TYR A 115 1.96 -10.38 1.52
N THR A 116 1.13 -10.09 0.51
CA THR A 116 1.00 -8.76 -0.10
C THR A 116 -0.31 -8.10 0.35
N ALA A 117 -0.45 -6.80 0.09
CA ALA A 117 -1.71 -6.09 0.36
C ALA A 117 -2.93 -6.75 -0.33
N LEU A 118 -2.73 -7.31 -1.53
CA LEU A 118 -3.77 -8.04 -2.25
C LEU A 118 -4.19 -9.32 -1.53
N ILE A 119 -3.23 -10.06 -0.96
CA ILE A 119 -3.51 -11.30 -0.22
C ILE A 119 -4.29 -10.99 1.06
N PHE A 120 -3.94 -9.93 1.79
CA PHE A 120 -4.72 -9.46 2.94
C PHE A 120 -6.16 -9.09 2.56
N ALA A 121 -6.34 -8.25 1.54
CA ALA A 121 -7.66 -7.84 1.06
C ALA A 121 -8.52 -9.03 0.59
N SER A 122 -7.91 -9.97 -0.14
CA SER A 122 -8.60 -11.17 -0.63
C SER A 122 -9.00 -12.09 0.52
N SER A 123 -8.12 -12.25 1.53
CA SER A 123 -8.41 -13.05 2.71
C SER A 123 -9.55 -12.49 3.56
N LYS A 124 -9.78 -11.17 3.50
CA LYS A 124 -10.90 -10.51 4.18
C LYS A 124 -12.24 -10.64 3.43
N GLY A 125 -12.20 -11.00 2.13
CA GLY A 125 -13.39 -11.04 1.28
C GLY A 125 -13.78 -9.67 0.70
N ASP A 126 -12.88 -8.68 0.74
CA ASP A 126 -13.18 -7.32 0.26
C ASP A 126 -13.02 -7.21 -1.27
N LEU A 127 -14.11 -7.50 -1.99
CA LEU A 127 -14.16 -7.52 -3.46
C LEU A 127 -13.84 -6.16 -4.09
N GLU A 128 -14.24 -5.06 -3.46
CA GLU A 128 -14.00 -3.72 -3.98
C GLU A 128 -12.52 -3.36 -3.86
N LEU A 129 -11.89 -3.71 -2.74
CA LEU A 129 -10.50 -3.40 -2.48
C LEU A 129 -9.58 -4.25 -3.36
N VAL A 130 -9.89 -5.53 -3.51
CA VAL A 130 -9.21 -6.43 -4.45
C VAL A 130 -9.31 -5.88 -5.88
N THR A 131 -10.50 -5.40 -6.27
CA THR A 131 -10.69 -4.77 -7.58
C THR A 131 -9.83 -3.52 -7.75
N LEU A 132 -9.75 -2.67 -6.74
CA LEU A 132 -8.93 -1.46 -6.74
C LEU A 132 -7.45 -1.82 -6.89
N LEU A 133 -6.93 -2.68 -6.02
CA LEU A 133 -5.51 -3.05 -5.98
C LEU A 133 -5.05 -3.63 -7.33
N ILE A 134 -5.80 -4.57 -7.90
CA ILE A 134 -5.47 -5.16 -9.20
C ILE A 134 -5.54 -4.11 -10.31
N LYS A 135 -6.57 -3.25 -10.33
CA LYS A 135 -6.66 -2.15 -11.31
C LYS A 135 -5.48 -1.18 -11.22
N THR A 136 -4.88 -1.02 -10.04
CA THR A 136 -3.72 -0.16 -9.83
C THR A 136 -2.38 -0.86 -10.07
N GLY A 137 -2.38 -2.15 -10.44
CA GLY A 137 -1.16 -2.89 -10.82
C GLY A 137 -0.63 -3.87 -9.77
N ALA A 138 -1.43 -4.21 -8.76
CA ALA A 138 -1.09 -5.34 -7.88
C ALA A 138 -1.09 -6.65 -8.68
N ASP A 139 -0.09 -7.49 -8.46
CA ASP A 139 0.01 -8.79 -9.09
C ASP A 139 -1.07 -9.73 -8.55
N VAL A 140 -2.04 -10.05 -9.42
CA VAL A 140 -3.14 -10.97 -9.11
C VAL A 140 -2.67 -12.38 -8.73
N ASN A 141 -1.46 -12.75 -9.18
CA ASN A 141 -0.84 -14.06 -8.96
C ASN A 141 0.25 -14.04 -7.89
N ALA A 142 0.40 -12.94 -7.14
CA ALA A 142 1.29 -12.89 -5.99
C ALA A 142 0.98 -14.06 -5.04
N SER A 143 2.01 -14.66 -4.45
CA SER A 143 1.86 -15.82 -3.56
C SER A 143 2.60 -15.62 -2.24
N ASN A 144 2.07 -16.13 -1.13
CA ASN A 144 2.80 -16.11 0.15
C ASN A 144 4.02 -17.06 0.12
N ASN A 145 4.76 -17.18 1.22
CA ASN A 145 5.94 -18.05 1.28
C ASN A 145 5.61 -19.55 1.15
N ASP A 146 4.35 -19.95 1.33
CA ASP A 146 3.86 -21.31 1.07
C ASP A 146 3.48 -21.54 -0.41
N GLY A 147 3.64 -20.51 -1.25
CA GLY A 147 3.24 -20.52 -2.66
C GLY A 147 1.73 -20.37 -2.87
N GLU A 148 0.99 -19.94 -1.85
CA GLU A 148 -0.46 -19.79 -1.93
C GLU A 148 -0.85 -18.43 -2.51
N THR A 149 -1.64 -18.44 -3.59
CA THR A 149 -2.15 -17.24 -4.25
C THR A 149 -3.47 -16.77 -3.61
N PRO A 150 -3.91 -15.51 -3.86
CA PRO A 150 -5.24 -15.07 -3.49
C PRO A 150 -6.36 -16.04 -3.89
N LEU A 151 -6.25 -16.64 -5.08
CA LEU A 151 -7.27 -17.57 -5.58
C LEU A 151 -7.27 -18.89 -4.80
N MET A 152 -6.11 -19.40 -4.41
CA MET A 152 -6.04 -20.59 -3.54
C MET A 152 -6.66 -20.32 -2.17
N LEU A 153 -6.36 -19.17 -1.56
CA LEU A 153 -6.91 -18.81 -0.26
C LEU A 153 -8.43 -18.58 -0.30
N ALA A 154 -8.94 -17.92 -1.36
CA ALA A 154 -10.37 -17.80 -1.60
C ALA A 154 -11.01 -19.19 -1.77
N SER A 155 -10.34 -20.09 -2.47
CA SER A 155 -10.85 -21.44 -2.70
C SER A 155 -10.88 -22.28 -1.42
N LEU A 156 -9.85 -22.18 -0.59
CA LEU A 156 -9.78 -22.84 0.72
C LEU A 156 -10.92 -22.38 1.65
N LYS A 157 -11.33 -21.11 1.55
CA LYS A 157 -12.44 -20.55 2.33
C LYS A 157 -13.82 -20.81 1.71
N GLY A 158 -13.89 -21.36 0.49
CA GLY A 158 -15.14 -21.49 -0.26
C GLY A 158 -15.74 -20.15 -0.71
N ASP A 159 -14.94 -19.09 -0.80
CA ASP A 159 -15.40 -17.76 -1.24
C ASP A 159 -15.52 -17.72 -2.77
N ILE A 160 -16.67 -18.19 -3.26
CA ILE A 160 -16.97 -18.23 -4.71
C ILE A 160 -16.93 -16.83 -5.33
N ALA A 161 -17.39 -15.80 -4.63
CA ALA A 161 -17.44 -14.45 -5.17
C ALA A 161 -16.04 -13.87 -5.38
N MET A 162 -15.14 -14.08 -4.40
CA MET A 162 -13.74 -13.70 -4.52
C MET A 162 -13.02 -14.52 -5.59
N ALA A 163 -13.25 -15.83 -5.67
CA ALA A 163 -12.69 -16.67 -6.72
C ALA A 163 -13.12 -16.22 -8.12
N GLN A 164 -14.41 -15.94 -8.31
CA GLN A 164 -14.95 -15.38 -9.57
C GLN A 164 -14.30 -14.05 -9.93
N LEU A 165 -14.15 -13.15 -8.95
CA LEU A 165 -13.52 -11.86 -9.17
C LEU A 165 -12.06 -12.03 -9.61
N LEU A 166 -11.28 -12.84 -8.88
CA LEU A 166 -9.86 -13.08 -9.17
C LEU A 166 -9.66 -13.71 -10.54
N ILE A 167 -10.46 -14.71 -10.91
CA ILE A 167 -10.44 -15.33 -12.25
C ILE A 167 -10.75 -14.28 -13.33
N LYS A 168 -11.82 -13.48 -13.14
CA LYS A 168 -12.17 -12.38 -14.05
C LYS A 168 -11.05 -11.34 -14.19
N LYS A 169 -10.20 -11.22 -13.16
CA LYS A 169 -9.05 -10.32 -13.11
C LYS A 169 -7.74 -10.93 -13.59
N GLY A 170 -7.77 -12.15 -14.13
CA GLY A 170 -6.61 -12.79 -14.74
C GLY A 170 -5.77 -13.64 -13.80
N ALA A 171 -6.35 -14.09 -12.67
CA ALA A 171 -5.70 -15.10 -11.83
C ALA A 171 -5.45 -16.40 -12.62
N ASP A 172 -4.23 -16.92 -12.57
CA ASP A 172 -3.90 -18.21 -13.14
C ASP A 172 -4.38 -19.33 -12.20
N VAL A 173 -5.39 -20.07 -12.68
CA VAL A 173 -6.03 -21.16 -11.95
C VAL A 173 -5.15 -22.40 -11.77
N ASN A 174 -4.01 -22.47 -12.48
CA ASN A 174 -3.11 -23.63 -12.52
C ASN A 174 -1.81 -23.42 -11.73
N ILE A 175 -1.62 -22.27 -11.06
CA ILE A 175 -0.49 -22.09 -10.14
C ILE A 175 -0.54 -23.18 -9.07
N LYS A 176 0.65 -23.66 -8.67
CA LYS A 176 0.81 -24.67 -7.63
C LYS A 176 1.50 -24.05 -6.41
N SER A 177 0.98 -24.35 -5.23
CA SER A 177 1.67 -24.04 -3.98
C SER A 177 2.94 -24.89 -3.83
N ASN A 178 3.74 -24.63 -2.80
CA ASN A 178 4.94 -25.42 -2.51
C ASN A 178 4.62 -26.89 -2.22
N LYS A 179 3.38 -27.22 -1.86
CA LYS A 179 2.88 -28.59 -1.66
C LYS A 179 2.34 -29.22 -2.95
N GLY A 180 2.43 -28.52 -4.09
CA GLY A 180 1.90 -28.98 -5.38
C GLY A 180 0.39 -28.79 -5.55
N ASN A 181 -0.30 -28.15 -4.60
CA ASN A 181 -1.76 -27.97 -4.65
C ASN A 181 -2.14 -26.77 -5.53
N THR A 182 -3.17 -26.94 -6.35
CA THR A 182 -3.83 -25.84 -7.09
C THR A 182 -5.06 -25.34 -6.34
N ALA A 183 -5.65 -24.23 -6.80
CA ALA A 183 -6.94 -23.76 -6.29
C ALA A 183 -8.04 -24.84 -6.37
N LEU A 184 -8.03 -25.66 -7.42
CA LEU A 184 -8.98 -26.76 -7.64
C LEU A 184 -8.90 -27.83 -6.55
N LYS A 185 -7.70 -28.10 -6.02
CA LYS A 185 -7.52 -29.07 -4.92
C LYS A 185 -8.20 -28.60 -3.63
N TYR A 186 -8.21 -27.29 -3.38
CA TYR A 186 -8.80 -26.70 -2.19
C TYR A 186 -10.33 -26.57 -2.27
N SER A 187 -10.91 -26.62 -3.47
CA SER A 187 -12.36 -26.49 -3.68
C SER A 187 -13.15 -27.79 -3.57
N PHE A 188 -12.54 -28.92 -3.17
CA PHE A 188 -13.20 -30.25 -3.21
C PHE A 188 -14.49 -30.33 -2.38
N LEU A 189 -14.64 -29.47 -1.38
CA LEU A 189 -15.83 -29.43 -0.52
C LEU A 189 -16.98 -28.58 -1.10
N ASP A 190 -16.73 -27.78 -2.15
CA ASP A 190 -17.76 -26.96 -2.81
C ASP A 190 -17.81 -27.24 -4.32
N THR A 191 -18.83 -27.99 -4.74
CA THR A 191 -19.05 -28.36 -6.14
C THR A 191 -19.16 -27.15 -7.07
N ARG A 192 -19.76 -26.04 -6.62
CA ARG A 192 -19.94 -24.85 -7.46
C ARG A 192 -18.60 -24.17 -7.72
N LEU A 193 -17.75 -24.09 -6.69
CA LEU A 193 -16.40 -23.57 -6.83
C LEU A 193 -15.53 -24.48 -7.70
N TRP A 194 -15.64 -25.79 -7.51
CA TRP A 194 -14.94 -26.77 -8.34
C TRP A 194 -15.31 -26.62 -9.82
N GLU A 195 -16.61 -26.51 -10.14
CA GLU A 195 -17.09 -26.28 -11.51
C GLU A 195 -16.62 -24.94 -12.08
N LEU A 196 -16.62 -23.87 -11.28
CA LEU A 196 -16.11 -22.55 -11.67
C LEU A 196 -14.65 -22.65 -12.14
N LEU A 197 -13.80 -23.27 -11.32
CA LEU A 197 -12.37 -23.40 -11.60
C LEU A 197 -12.12 -24.27 -12.84
N ARG A 198 -12.88 -25.36 -13.01
CA ARG A 198 -12.82 -26.20 -14.22
C ARG A 198 -13.22 -25.44 -15.49
N LYS A 199 -14.29 -24.65 -15.45
CA LYS A 199 -14.70 -23.76 -16.55
C LYS A 199 -13.65 -22.71 -16.88
N ALA A 200 -12.89 -22.27 -15.87
CA ALA A 200 -11.77 -21.35 -16.03
C ALA A 200 -10.46 -22.02 -16.50
N GLY A 201 -10.47 -23.33 -16.78
CA GLY A 201 -9.32 -24.05 -17.32
C GLY A 201 -8.40 -24.70 -16.28
N ALA A 202 -8.89 -24.91 -15.05
CA ALA A 202 -8.13 -25.63 -14.02
C ALA A 202 -7.97 -27.11 -14.40
N LYS A 203 -6.73 -27.59 -14.32
CA LYS A 203 -6.34 -28.98 -14.56
C LYS A 203 -6.29 -29.75 -13.23
N GLU A 204 -6.53 -31.05 -13.32
CA GLU A 204 -6.36 -32.01 -12.21
C GLU A 204 -4.88 -32.21 -11.87
#